data_AF-A0A9D8QCS4-F1
#
_entry.id   AF-A0A9D8QCS4-F1
#
_cell.length_a   1.000
_cell.length_b   1.000
_cell.length_c   1.000
_cell.angle_alpha   90.00
_cell.angle_beta   90.00
_cell.angle_gamma   90.00
#
_symmetry.space_group_name_H-M   'P 1'
#
loop_
_entity.id
_entity.type
_entity.pdbx_description
1 polymer ?
#
loop_
_entity_poly.entity_id
_entity_poly.type
_entity_poly.pdbx_seq_one_letter_code
_entity_poly.pdbx_strand_id
1 'polypeptide(L)'
;MTDYSLADKADAVTAHFGGRDLIFKLDRDKIPYIEDHLGEPLQVRWRKIMAGTARVAEVQEVVELAAPAGLGIKQPKDDIEVFRIKMARMGGAIPQSGRTRTWVGKVFAENPPARYAVLAQGIIAACLTGIPPGPAAHFDEREKADEEPADD
;
A
#
# COMPACT_ATOMS: atom_id res chain seq x y z
N MET A 1 2.99 -35.54 -3.15
CA MET A 1 2.81 -35.02 -1.78
C MET A 1 3.79 -33.88 -1.65
N THR A 2 3.35 -32.66 -1.96
CA THR A 2 4.25 -31.50 -2.06
C THR A 2 4.61 -31.08 -0.64
N ASP A 3 5.90 -31.19 -0.30
CA ASP A 3 6.48 -30.70 0.95
C ASP A 3 6.19 -29.20 1.07
N TYR A 4 5.17 -28.85 1.85
CA TYR A 4 5.08 -27.52 2.42
C TYR A 4 6.05 -27.47 3.61
N SER A 5 7.35 -27.35 3.29
CA SER A 5 8.31 -26.72 4.20
C SER A 5 7.65 -25.46 4.76
N LEU A 6 7.79 -25.19 6.06
CA LEU A 6 7.24 -24.00 6.74
C LEU A 6 7.43 -22.76 5.85
N ALA A 7 6.34 -22.39 5.16
CA ALA A 7 6.39 -21.73 3.87
C ALA A 7 7.04 -20.35 3.95
N ASP A 8 7.87 -20.00 2.98
CA ASP A 8 8.43 -18.66 2.81
C ASP A 8 7.28 -17.64 2.72
N LYS A 9 6.93 -17.01 3.84
CA LYS A 9 5.89 -15.99 3.85
C LYS A 9 6.44 -14.72 3.21
N ALA A 10 5.82 -14.27 2.12
CA ALA A 10 6.15 -12.98 1.53
C ALA A 10 5.65 -11.84 2.44
N ASP A 11 6.51 -10.84 2.64
CA ASP A 11 6.21 -9.61 3.38
C ASP A 11 6.09 -8.38 2.47
N ALA A 12 6.04 -8.62 1.15
CA ALA A 12 5.91 -7.63 0.11
C ALA A 12 4.96 -8.14 -0.99
N VAL A 13 4.45 -7.21 -1.79
CA VAL A 13 3.62 -7.48 -2.96
C VAL A 13 4.37 -7.01 -4.21
N THR A 14 4.58 -7.91 -5.16
CA THR A 14 5.04 -7.54 -6.50
C THR A 14 3.84 -7.04 -7.29
N ALA A 15 3.95 -5.89 -7.96
CA ALA A 15 2.83 -5.29 -8.64
C ALA A 15 3.24 -4.66 -9.96
N HIS A 16 2.45 -4.89 -11.02
CA HIS A 16 2.44 -4.03 -12.20
C HIS A 16 1.66 -2.77 -11.87
N PHE A 17 2.36 -1.64 -11.77
CA PHE A 17 1.79 -0.36 -11.35
C PHE A 17 2.41 0.76 -12.20
N GLY A 18 1.58 1.62 -12.79
CA GLY A 18 2.03 2.74 -13.62
C GLY A 18 2.94 2.31 -14.78
N GLY A 19 2.66 1.15 -15.38
CA GLY A 19 3.46 0.57 -16.46
C GLY A 19 4.79 -0.05 -16.04
N ARG A 20 5.02 -0.31 -14.74
CA ARG A 20 6.27 -0.88 -14.21
C ARG A 20 6.00 -2.00 -13.21
N ASP A 21 6.86 -3.01 -13.20
CA ASP A 21 6.87 -4.04 -12.16
C ASP A 21 7.67 -3.55 -10.96
N LEU A 22 7.01 -3.43 -9.80
CA LEU A 22 7.57 -2.88 -8.57
C LEU A 22 7.27 -3.79 -7.39
N ILE A 23 8.10 -3.70 -6.35
CA ILE A 23 7.89 -4.42 -5.09
C ILE A 23 7.41 -3.41 -4.04
N PHE A 24 6.17 -3.55 -3.60
CA PHE A 24 5.57 -2.74 -2.56
C PHE A 24 5.69 -3.44 -1.20
N LYS A 25 6.22 -2.72 -0.20
CA LYS A 25 6.50 -3.28 1.13
C LYS A 25 6.35 -2.23 2.23
N LEU A 26 5.66 -2.59 3.31
CA LEU A 26 5.73 -1.88 4.58
C LEU A 26 6.70 -2.63 5.49
N ASP A 27 7.64 -1.91 6.09
CA ASP A 27 8.66 -2.54 6.92
C ASP A 27 8.07 -2.89 8.30
N ARG A 28 8.13 -4.17 8.68
CA ARG A 28 7.47 -4.70 9.89
C ARG A 28 8.01 -4.08 11.18
N ASP A 29 9.29 -3.78 11.23
CA ASP A 29 9.96 -3.11 12.36
C ASP A 29 9.49 -1.65 12.52
N LYS A 30 8.88 -1.07 11.49
CA LYS A 30 8.38 0.32 11.50
C LYS A 30 6.88 0.43 11.71
N ILE A 31 6.17 -0.69 11.92
CA ILE A 31 4.71 -0.69 12.11
C ILE A 31 4.26 0.36 13.14
N PRO A 32 4.86 0.48 14.34
CA PRO A 32 4.41 1.48 15.32
C PRO A 32 4.45 2.91 14.77
N TYR A 33 5.51 3.27 14.04
CA TYR A 33 5.69 4.60 13.46
C TYR A 33 4.78 4.82 12.25
N ILE A 34 4.54 3.77 11.44
CA ILE A 34 3.62 3.81 10.32
C ILE A 34 2.18 4.03 10.82
N GLU A 35 1.75 3.28 11.84
CA GLU A 35 0.42 3.43 12.44
C GLU A 35 0.24 4.83 13.05
N ASP A 36 1.25 5.34 13.75
CA ASP A 36 1.20 6.70 14.30
C ASP A 36 1.17 7.78 13.20
N HIS A 37 1.86 7.56 12.08
CA HIS A 37 1.81 8.43 10.90
C HIS A 37 0.44 8.40 10.20
N LEU A 38 -0.17 7.22 10.08
CA LEU A 38 -1.49 7.03 9.49
C LEU A 38 -2.62 7.50 10.41
N GLY A 39 -2.34 7.64 11.70
CA GLY A 39 -3.29 8.05 12.74
C GLY A 39 -4.25 6.94 13.17
N GLU A 40 -3.99 5.69 12.81
CA GLU A 40 -4.75 4.53 13.24
C GLU A 40 -3.99 3.21 13.00
N PRO A 41 -4.37 2.10 13.67
CA PRO A 41 -3.78 0.80 13.44
C PRO A 41 -3.98 0.29 12.01
N LEU A 42 -2.96 -0.39 11.46
CA LEU A 42 -3.00 -0.99 10.12
C LEU A 42 -4.14 -2.00 9.99
N GLN A 43 -4.46 -2.73 11.06
CA GLN A 43 -5.58 -3.67 11.07
C GLN A 43 -6.94 -2.97 10.92
N VAL A 44 -7.09 -1.76 11.47
CA VAL A 44 -8.31 -0.94 11.29
C VAL A 44 -8.39 -0.43 9.86
N ARG A 45 -7.28 0.10 9.33
CA ARG A 45 -7.18 0.55 7.93
C ARG A 45 -7.50 -0.58 6.95
N TRP A 46 -6.95 -1.78 7.19
CA TRP A 46 -7.21 -2.97 6.36
C TRP A 46 -8.69 -3.32 6.33
N ARG A 47 -9.36 -3.38 7.50
CA ARG A 47 -10.80 -3.64 7.58
C ARG A 47 -11.63 -2.59 6.83
N LYS A 48 -11.28 -1.31 6.91
CA LYS A 48 -11.96 -0.25 6.15
C LYS A 48 -11.85 -0.45 4.65
N ILE A 49 -10.66 -0.79 4.15
CA ILE A 49 -10.42 -1.02 2.72
C ILE A 49 -11.17 -2.28 2.25
N MET A 50 -11.13 -3.37 3.03
CA MET A 50 -11.89 -4.60 2.74
C MET A 50 -13.41 -4.35 2.71
N ALA A 51 -13.92 -3.52 3.61
CA ALA A 51 -15.34 -3.17 3.68
C ALA A 51 -15.77 -2.09 2.67
N GLY A 52 -14.85 -1.57 1.84
CA GLY A 52 -15.15 -0.48 0.90
C GLY A 52 -15.51 0.86 1.56
N THR A 53 -15.16 1.04 2.84
CA THR A 53 -15.46 2.27 3.61
C THR A 53 -14.25 3.19 3.76
N ALA A 54 -13.08 2.76 3.29
CA ALA A 54 -11.88 3.58 3.27
C ALA A 54 -12.03 4.75 2.29
N ARG A 55 -11.50 5.91 2.67
CA ARG A 55 -11.40 7.08 1.79
C ARG A 55 -10.34 6.84 0.73
N VAL A 56 -10.49 7.45 -0.45
CA VAL A 56 -9.48 7.39 -1.53
C VAL A 56 -8.09 7.82 -1.04
N ALA A 57 -8.04 8.85 -0.18
CA ALA A 57 -6.83 9.31 0.48
C ALA A 57 -6.13 8.21 1.30
N GLU A 58 -6.90 7.34 1.93
CA GLU A 58 -6.37 6.28 2.81
C GLU A 58 -5.73 5.15 2.01
N VAL A 59 -6.28 4.84 0.82
CA VAL A 59 -5.66 3.91 -0.14
C VAL A 59 -4.36 4.49 -0.69
N GLN A 60 -4.39 5.76 -1.10
CA GLN A 60 -3.20 6.47 -1.59
C GLN A 60 -2.05 6.45 -0.58
N GLU A 61 -2.32 6.75 0.70
CA GLU A 61 -1.30 6.76 1.75
C GLU A 61 -0.60 5.41 1.92
N VAL A 62 -1.35 4.31 1.88
CA VAL A 62 -0.79 2.95 2.03
C VAL A 62 0.14 2.64 0.86
N VAL A 63 -0.31 2.88 -0.37
CA VAL A 63 0.48 2.60 -1.57
C VAL A 63 1.71 3.51 -1.65
N GLU A 64 1.60 4.79 -1.30
CA GLU A 64 2.75 5.71 -1.31
C GLU A 64 3.79 5.36 -0.24
N LEU A 65 3.38 4.89 0.94
CA LEU A 65 4.31 4.44 1.98
C LEU A 65 5.01 3.12 1.62
N ALA A 66 4.30 2.23 0.92
CA ALA A 66 4.83 0.93 0.55
C ALA A 66 5.70 0.96 -0.70
N ALA A 67 5.66 2.03 -1.49
CA ALA A 67 6.39 2.14 -2.73
C ALA A 67 7.92 2.09 -2.52
N PRO A 68 8.68 1.61 -3.53
CA PRO A 68 10.14 1.62 -3.48
C PRO A 68 10.73 3.01 -3.19
N ALA A 69 11.90 3.02 -2.56
CA ALA A 69 12.59 4.24 -2.18
C ALA A 69 12.74 5.21 -3.38
N GLY A 70 12.34 6.47 -3.18
CA GLY A 70 12.38 7.51 -4.21
C GLY A 70 11.16 7.55 -5.15
N LEU A 71 10.27 6.55 -5.12
CA LEU A 71 9.04 6.55 -5.91
C LEU A 71 7.82 7.05 -5.13
N GLY A 72 7.78 6.83 -3.82
CA GLY A 72 6.71 7.28 -2.91
C GLY A 72 7.20 8.09 -1.72
N ILE A 73 6.44 8.07 -0.63
CA ILE A 73 6.78 8.76 0.63
C ILE A 73 7.68 7.87 1.46
N LYS A 74 8.68 8.46 2.11
CA LYS A 74 9.57 7.74 3.01
C LYS A 74 8.81 7.27 4.26
N GLN A 75 8.90 5.98 4.57
CA GLN A 75 8.38 5.44 5.82
C GLN A 75 9.10 6.07 7.02
N PRO A 76 8.36 6.52 8.05
CA PRO A 76 8.94 7.08 9.26
C PRO A 76 9.75 6.01 10.00
N LYS A 77 10.91 6.40 10.51
CA LYS A 77 11.83 5.49 11.21
C LYS A 77 11.80 5.63 12.73
N ASP A 78 11.28 6.75 13.24
CA ASP A 78 11.25 7.08 14.66
C ASP A 78 10.14 8.10 14.97
N ASP A 79 9.85 8.29 16.27
CA ASP A 79 8.82 9.22 16.75
C ASP A 79 9.12 10.68 16.40
N ILE A 80 10.40 11.04 16.27
CA ILE A 80 10.82 12.41 15.90
C ILE A 80 10.42 12.69 14.45
N GLU A 81 10.63 11.73 13.55
CA GLU A 81 10.21 11.82 12.15
C GLU A 81 8.69 11.87 12.04
N VAL A 82 7.96 11.05 12.79
CA VAL A 82 6.50 11.12 12.82
C VAL A 82 6.01 12.49 13.33
N PHE A 83 6.58 12.98 14.43
CA PHE A 83 6.26 14.29 14.99
C PHE A 83 6.55 15.42 13.99
N ARG A 84 7.71 15.41 13.33
CA ARG A 84 8.07 16.40 12.30
C ARG A 84 7.06 16.41 11.15
N ILE A 85 6.66 15.23 10.68
CA ILE A 85 5.65 15.12 9.61
C ILE A 85 4.31 15.69 10.07
N LYS A 86 3.87 15.35 11.29
CA LYS A 86 2.62 15.86 11.88
C LYS A 86 2.65 17.39 12.02
N MET A 87 3.73 17.95 12.56
CA MET A 87 3.89 19.40 12.70
C MET A 87 3.93 20.11 11.35
N ALA A 88 4.61 19.55 10.35
CA ALA A 88 4.68 20.12 9.03
C ALA A 88 3.32 20.06 8.28
N ARG A 89 2.48 19.05 8.56
CA ARG A 89 1.07 19.02 8.11
C ARG A 89 0.22 20.08 8.81
N MET A 90 0.35 20.24 10.12
CA MET A 90 -0.39 21.25 10.90
C MET A 90 -0.02 22.68 10.52
N GLY A 91 1.27 22.95 10.28
CA GLY A 91 1.77 24.26 9.91
C GLY A 91 1.59 24.63 8.43
N GLY A 92 0.90 23.81 7.63
CA GLY A 92 0.68 24.06 6.20
C GLY A 92 1.94 23.99 5.32
N ALA A 93 3.10 23.61 5.88
CA ALA A 93 4.37 23.54 5.19
C ALA A 93 4.46 22.32 4.25
N ILE A 94 3.76 21.24 4.59
CA ILE A 94 3.46 20.14 3.66
C ILE A 94 2.05 20.39 3.16
N PRO A 95 1.86 20.83 1.90
CA PRO A 95 0.52 20.92 1.36
C PRO A 95 -0.14 19.54 1.45
N GLN A 96 -1.42 19.47 1.81
CA GLN A 96 -2.22 18.23 1.64
C GLN A 96 -2.10 17.70 0.20
N SER A 97 -1.78 18.57 -0.76
CA SER A 97 -1.50 18.32 -2.18
C SER A 97 -0.01 18.08 -2.54
N GLY A 98 0.88 17.78 -1.58
CA GLY A 98 2.23 17.23 -1.86
C GLY A 98 2.22 15.91 -2.66
N ARG A 99 1.02 15.36 -2.86
CA ARG A 99 0.61 14.15 -3.56
C ARG A 99 0.96 14.07 -5.05
N THR A 100 1.39 15.14 -5.72
CA THR A 100 1.79 15.08 -7.16
C THR A 100 3.30 15.14 -7.39
N ARG A 101 4.12 15.19 -6.33
CA ARG A 101 5.59 15.21 -6.46
C ARG A 101 6.20 13.82 -6.58
N THR A 102 5.62 12.84 -5.89
CA THR A 102 6.08 11.45 -5.93
C THR A 102 5.72 10.83 -7.27
N TRP A 103 6.47 9.81 -7.68
CA TRP A 103 6.14 9.10 -8.93
C TRP A 103 4.81 8.35 -8.79
N VAL A 104 4.55 7.72 -7.64
CA VAL A 104 3.24 7.10 -7.34
C VAL A 104 2.11 8.14 -7.40
N GLY A 105 2.36 9.32 -6.84
CA GLY A 105 1.45 10.45 -6.93
C GLY A 105 1.10 10.88 -8.36
N LYS A 106 2.08 10.82 -9.28
CA LYS A 106 1.87 11.07 -10.71
C LYS A 106 1.03 9.98 -11.36
N VAL A 107 1.27 8.70 -11.04
CA VAL A 107 0.42 7.59 -11.50
C VAL A 107 -1.03 7.79 -11.04
N PHE A 108 -1.22 8.28 -9.80
CA PHE A 108 -2.55 8.59 -9.27
C PHE A 108 -3.26 9.76 -9.94
N ALA A 109 -2.53 10.66 -10.61
CA ALA A 109 -3.13 11.72 -11.41
C ALA A 109 -3.77 11.17 -12.71
N GLU A 110 -3.24 10.06 -13.22
CA GLU A 110 -3.74 9.40 -14.44
C GLU A 110 -4.76 8.30 -14.11
N ASN A 111 -4.57 7.61 -12.98
CA ASN A 111 -5.41 6.50 -12.53
C ASN A 111 -5.88 6.72 -11.09
N PRO A 112 -7.19 6.86 -10.81
CA PRO A 112 -7.65 7.23 -9.48
C PRO A 112 -7.23 6.19 -8.42
N PRO A 113 -6.76 6.60 -7.22
CA PRO A 113 -6.20 5.69 -6.21
C PRO A 113 -7.15 4.56 -5.80
N ALA A 114 -8.47 4.76 -5.90
CA ALA A 114 -9.48 3.76 -5.60
C ALA A 114 -9.30 2.45 -6.38
N ARG A 115 -8.75 2.50 -7.61
CA ARG A 115 -8.47 1.30 -8.42
C ARG A 115 -7.45 0.37 -7.77
N TYR A 116 -6.60 0.92 -6.90
CA TYR A 116 -5.51 0.20 -6.24
C TYR A 116 -5.88 -0.24 -4.81
N ALA A 117 -7.17 -0.29 -4.47
CA ALA A 117 -7.65 -0.76 -3.17
C ALA A 117 -7.20 -2.21 -2.88
N VAL A 118 -7.24 -3.10 -3.89
CA VAL A 118 -6.79 -4.50 -3.75
C VAL A 118 -5.28 -4.57 -3.51
N LEU A 119 -4.48 -3.77 -4.22
CA LEU A 119 -3.05 -3.65 -3.94
C LEU A 119 -2.79 -3.19 -2.49
N ALA A 120 -3.52 -2.18 -2.02
CA ALA A 120 -3.42 -1.70 -0.64
C ALA A 120 -3.82 -2.77 0.39
N GLN A 121 -4.84 -3.59 0.12
CA GLN A 121 -5.20 -4.74 0.96
C GLN A 121 -4.05 -5.75 1.01
N GLY A 122 -3.48 -6.11 -0.14
CA GLY A 122 -2.36 -7.04 -0.25
C GLY A 122 -1.13 -6.57 0.51
N ILE A 123 -0.79 -5.27 0.38
CA ILE A 123 0.33 -4.65 1.10
C ILE A 123 0.15 -4.78 2.62
N ILE A 124 -1.03 -4.45 3.14
CA ILE A 124 -1.27 -4.51 4.59
C ILE A 124 -1.31 -5.96 5.07
N ALA A 125 -1.91 -6.88 4.30
CA ALA A 125 -1.92 -8.31 4.62
C ALA A 125 -0.50 -8.89 4.67
N ALA A 126 0.33 -8.61 3.65
CA ALA A 126 1.73 -9.04 3.59
C ALA A 126 2.53 -8.52 4.79
N CYS A 127 2.31 -7.25 5.17
CA CYS A 127 2.94 -6.65 6.34
C CYS A 127 2.52 -7.33 7.64
N LEU A 128 1.21 -7.48 7.88
CA LEU A 128 0.67 -7.93 9.18
C LEU A 128 0.80 -9.44 9.41
N THR A 129 0.48 -10.26 8.41
CA THR A 129 0.36 -11.72 8.58
C THR A 129 1.43 -12.49 7.82
N GLY A 130 2.06 -11.83 6.84
CA GLY A 130 2.70 -12.52 5.73
C GLY A 130 1.65 -13.17 4.84
N ILE A 131 1.95 -13.24 3.55
CA ILE A 131 1.09 -13.89 2.55
C ILE A 131 1.84 -15.05 1.89
N PRO A 132 1.13 -16.05 1.35
CA PRO A 132 1.76 -17.09 0.53
C PRO A 132 2.53 -16.44 -0.63
N PRO A 133 3.73 -16.94 -0.95
CA PRO A 133 4.49 -16.44 -2.10
C PRO A 133 3.81 -16.88 -3.41
N GLY A 134 4.19 -16.26 -4.52
CA GLY A 134 3.63 -16.56 -5.84
C GLY A 134 2.41 -15.69 -6.18
N PRO A 135 1.32 -16.24 -6.76
CA PRO A 135 0.20 -15.44 -7.27
C PRO A 135 -0.46 -14.56 -6.21
N ALA A 136 -0.54 -15.03 -4.96
CA ALA A 136 -1.13 -14.27 -3.85
C ALA A 136 -0.32 -13.01 -3.48
N ALA A 137 0.96 -12.96 -3.87
CA ALA A 137 1.86 -11.82 -3.68
C ALA A 137 2.08 -11.02 -4.96
N HIS A 138 1.21 -11.20 -5.97
CA HIS A 138 1.23 -10.45 -7.23
C HIS A 138 -0.03 -9.58 -7.37
N PHE A 139 0.11 -8.43 -8.01
CA PHE A 139 -1.01 -7.56 -8.42
C PHE A 139 -0.75 -7.07 -9.83
N ASP A 140 -1.71 -7.19 -10.75
CA ASP A 140 -1.60 -6.61 -12.08
C ASP A 140 -2.68 -5.54 -12.30
N GLU A 141 -2.28 -4.30 -12.55
CA GLU A 141 -3.23 -3.22 -12.87
C GLU A 141 -3.99 -3.43 -14.19
N ARG A 142 -3.56 -4.37 -15.04
CA ARG A 142 -4.17 -4.72 -16.33
C ARG A 142 -5.16 -5.88 -16.24
N GLU A 143 -5.21 -6.57 -15.11
CA GLU A 143 -6.15 -7.67 -14.89
C GLU A 143 -7.57 -7.09 -14.97
N LYS A 144 -8.22 -7.27 -16.13
CA LYS A 144 -9.67 -7.09 -16.23
C LYS A 144 -10.27 -8.18 -15.36
N ALA A 145 -11.29 -7.83 -14.56
CA ALA A 145 -12.13 -8.84 -13.93
C ALA A 145 -12.55 -9.83 -15.03
N ASP A 146 -12.07 -11.06 -14.93
CA ASP A 146 -12.32 -12.07 -15.95
C ASP A 146 -13.82 -12.17 -16.19
N GLU A 147 -14.12 -12.30 -17.48
CA GLU A 147 -15.42 -12.35 -18.13
C GLU A 147 -16.41 -13.20 -17.33
N GLU A 148 -17.65 -12.71 -17.21
CA GLU A 148 -18.79 -13.55 -16.83
C GLU A 148 -18.70 -14.87 -17.61
N PRO A 149 -18.85 -16.04 -16.97
CA PRO A 149 -19.00 -17.26 -17.75
C PRO A 149 -20.19 -17.04 -18.68
N ALA A 150 -19.93 -17.15 -19.99
CA ALA A 150 -20.99 -17.16 -20.97
C ALA A 150 -22.02 -18.21 -20.54
N ASP A 151 -23.24 -17.76 -20.28
CA ASP A 151 -24.41 -18.63 -20.17
C ASP A 151 -24.43 -19.54 -21.40
N ASP A 152 -24.39 -20.85 -21.17
CA ASP A 152 -24.81 -21.90 -22.11
C ASP A 152 -25.74 -22.88 -21.37
#